data_AF-A0A7S3RUV5-F1
#
_entry.id   AF-A0A7S3RUV5-F1
#
_cell.length_a   1.000
_cell.length_b   1.000
_cell.length_c   1.000
_cell.angle_alpha   90.00
_cell.angle_beta   90.00
_cell.angle_gamma   90.00
#
_symmetry.space_group_name_H-M   'P 1'
#
loop_
_entity.id
_entity.type
_entity.pdbx_description
1 polymer ?
#
loop_
_entity_poly.entity_id
_entity_poly.type
_entity_poly.pdbx_seq_one_letter_code
_entity_poly.pdbx_strand_id
1 'polypeptide(L)'
;RGRESAMEDADDDHRINRSMFPIEYRKPHDVSFDKNKSLMRTQITRGRGEDARDGSQVVLHFTVHAPSEDGGESVVYDSARTARAGLRLTLGETFHAEVLERAVLGMPPGSVVDVICTDTGAATDAELGITPPKLGPKAIEKIVAMQRREFGERMGSSFIPERNQEIAEEARRWKPPET
;
A
#
# COMPACT_ATOMS: atom_id res chain seq x y z
N ARG A 1 25.63 60.49 -29.69
CA ARG A 1 26.39 59.22 -29.59
C ARG A 1 25.58 58.36 -28.61
N GLY A 2 24.54 57.65 -29.05
CA GLY A 2 24.59 56.45 -29.91
C GLY A 2 24.85 55.25 -29.00
N ARG A 3 23.77 54.61 -28.48
CA ARG A 3 23.37 53.20 -28.70
C ARG A 3 24.51 52.22 -28.39
N GLU A 4 24.35 51.26 -27.48
CA GLU A 4 23.52 50.08 -27.73
C GLU A 4 22.83 49.53 -26.46
N SER A 5 21.61 49.07 -26.71
CA SER A 5 20.75 48.30 -25.82
C SER A 5 21.21 46.85 -25.78
N ALA A 6 21.24 46.26 -24.59
CA ALA A 6 21.11 44.81 -24.43
C ALA A 6 19.82 44.54 -23.67
N MET A 7 18.79 44.26 -24.47
CA MET A 7 17.56 43.60 -24.09
C MET A 7 17.95 42.14 -23.87
N GLU A 8 17.91 41.66 -22.64
CA GLU A 8 17.89 40.22 -22.36
C GLU A 8 16.49 39.88 -21.84
N ASP A 9 15.72 39.29 -22.75
CA ASP A 9 14.50 38.56 -22.49
C ASP A 9 14.80 37.48 -21.44
N ALA A 10 14.35 37.70 -20.21
CA ALA A 10 14.19 36.62 -19.25
C ALA A 10 12.76 36.12 -19.38
N ASP A 11 12.61 35.18 -20.31
CA ASP A 11 11.42 34.37 -20.54
C ASP A 11 10.84 33.84 -19.22
N ASP A 12 9.53 33.95 -19.18
CA ASP A 12 8.59 33.21 -18.36
C ASP A 12 8.88 31.69 -18.44
N ASP A 13 9.42 31.11 -17.37
CA ASP A 13 9.23 29.68 -17.11
C ASP A 13 8.63 29.49 -15.71
N HIS A 14 7.33 29.78 -15.63
CA HIS A 14 6.35 29.19 -14.72
C HIS A 14 6.27 27.64 -14.80
N ARG A 15 7.40 26.93 -14.75
CA ARG A 15 7.43 25.50 -14.48
C ARG A 15 7.76 25.28 -13.03
N ILE A 16 6.66 25.28 -12.27
CA ILE A 16 6.39 24.37 -11.16
C ILE A 16 7.55 23.39 -11.00
N ASN A 17 8.30 23.52 -9.90
CA ASN A 17 9.25 22.51 -9.46
C ASN A 17 8.43 21.28 -9.01
N ARG A 18 7.85 20.60 -10.01
CA ARG A 18 7.19 19.29 -10.00
C ARG A 18 8.30 18.25 -10.11
N SER A 19 9.30 18.32 -9.23
CA SER A 19 9.83 17.08 -8.69
C SER A 19 8.70 16.50 -7.82
N MET A 20 7.62 15.96 -8.39
CA MET A 20 7.57 14.57 -8.83
C MET A 20 8.55 13.75 -8.02
N PHE A 21 8.16 13.61 -6.75
CA PHE A 21 8.57 12.62 -5.78
C PHE A 21 9.57 11.61 -6.35
N PRO A 22 10.83 11.56 -5.86
CA PRO A 22 11.50 10.28 -5.90
C PRO A 22 10.58 9.33 -5.14
N ILE A 23 10.10 8.28 -5.82
CA ILE A 23 9.54 7.08 -5.19
C ILE A 23 10.73 6.44 -4.47
N GLU A 24 11.18 7.05 -3.36
CA GLU A 24 12.03 6.38 -2.40
C GLU A 24 11.15 5.28 -1.83
N TYR A 25 11.27 4.07 -2.40
CA TYR A 25 10.71 2.85 -1.81
C TYR A 25 11.23 2.78 -0.38
N ARG A 26 10.37 3.19 0.57
CA ARG A 26 10.73 3.20 1.98
C ARG A 26 10.85 1.75 2.42
N LYS A 27 11.94 1.45 3.13
CA LYS A 27 12.21 0.12 3.69
C LYS A 27 10.95 -0.42 4.38
N PRO A 28 10.61 -1.71 4.24
CA PRO A 28 9.48 -2.30 4.96
C PRO A 28 9.56 -1.98 6.46
N HIS A 29 8.46 -1.44 7.00
CA HIS A 29 8.33 -1.08 8.41
C HIS A 29 7.55 -2.15 9.15
N ASP A 30 8.07 -2.59 10.29
CA ASP A 30 7.36 -3.52 11.17
C ASP A 30 6.25 -2.80 11.94
N VAL A 31 5.01 -3.14 11.58
CA VAL A 31 3.78 -2.62 12.19
C VAL A 31 3.05 -3.69 13.00
N SER A 32 3.70 -4.82 13.30
CA SER A 32 3.18 -5.82 14.24
C SER A 32 3.12 -5.27 15.68
N PHE A 33 2.26 -5.88 16.51
CA PHE A 33 2.12 -5.54 17.94
C PHE A 33 3.40 -5.87 18.71
N ASP A 34 3.85 -7.12 18.57
CA ASP A 34 4.99 -7.66 19.33
C ASP A 34 6.36 -7.32 18.70
N LYS A 35 6.39 -6.53 17.62
CA LYS A 35 7.62 -6.24 16.84
C LYS A 35 8.35 -7.50 16.40
N ASN A 36 7.57 -8.53 16.06
CA ASN A 36 8.05 -9.84 15.62
C ASN A 36 8.10 -9.96 14.08
N LYS A 37 7.88 -8.85 13.35
CA LYS A 37 7.84 -8.79 11.88
C LYS A 37 6.75 -9.65 11.24
N SER A 38 5.71 -10.03 12.00
CA SER A 38 4.57 -10.76 11.44
C SER A 38 3.70 -9.91 10.52
N LEU A 39 3.81 -8.58 10.64
CA LEU A 39 3.09 -7.62 9.84
C LEU A 39 4.04 -6.51 9.37
N MET A 40 4.35 -6.54 8.07
CA MET A 40 5.27 -5.61 7.44
C MET A 40 4.51 -4.70 6.48
N ARG A 41 4.76 -3.40 6.57
CA ARG A 41 4.14 -2.39 5.71
C ARG A 41 5.19 -1.67 4.88
N THR A 42 4.93 -1.54 3.58
CA THR A 42 5.72 -0.75 2.65
C THR A 42 4.86 0.38 2.10
N GLN A 43 5.26 1.63 2.32
CA GLN A 43 4.53 2.78 1.76
C GLN A 43 4.94 2.99 0.31
N ILE A 44 3.99 2.79 -0.60
CA ILE A 44 4.18 2.96 -2.05
C ILE A 44 3.98 4.43 -2.43
N THR A 45 2.88 5.02 -1.97
CA THR A 45 2.56 6.43 -2.18
C THR A 45 2.18 7.08 -0.87
N ARG A 46 2.74 8.26 -0.60
CA ARG A 46 2.32 9.09 0.53
C ARG A 46 1.18 10.01 0.11
N GLY A 47 0.09 9.92 0.86
CA GLY A 47 -1.06 10.80 0.78
C GLY A 47 -0.78 12.21 1.30
N ARG A 48 -1.84 13.00 1.48
CA ARG A 48 -1.77 14.38 2.00
C ARG A 48 -2.83 14.60 3.07
N GLY A 49 -2.52 15.48 4.02
CA GLY A 49 -3.37 15.78 5.16
C GLY A 49 -2.77 15.25 6.46
N GLU A 50 -3.60 15.21 7.49
CA GLU A 50 -3.20 14.71 8.80
C GLU A 50 -3.07 13.19 8.80
N ASP A 51 -2.04 12.68 9.45
CA ASP A 51 -1.83 11.25 9.60
C ASP A 51 -2.97 10.65 10.47
N ALA A 52 -3.53 9.51 10.06
CA ALA A 52 -4.60 8.84 10.78
C ALA A 52 -4.13 8.37 12.18
N ARG A 53 -4.99 8.55 13.19
CA ARG A 53 -4.76 8.22 14.61
C ARG A 53 -5.93 7.41 15.17
N ASP A 54 -5.77 6.85 16.36
CA ASP A 54 -6.88 6.23 17.07
C ASP A 54 -8.08 7.19 17.18
N GLY A 55 -9.29 6.68 16.96
CA GLY A 55 -10.53 7.43 16.84
C GLY A 55 -10.78 8.06 15.46
N SER A 56 -9.83 8.00 14.52
CA SER A 56 -10.03 8.51 13.16
C SER A 56 -10.99 7.62 12.39
N GLN A 57 -11.95 8.23 11.70
CA GLN A 57 -12.77 7.53 10.70
C GLN A 57 -12.04 7.50 9.37
N VAL A 58 -11.84 6.29 8.84
CA VAL A 58 -11.15 6.08 7.56
C VAL A 58 -12.00 5.25 6.61
N VAL A 59 -11.77 5.47 5.31
CA VAL A 59 -12.38 4.71 4.21
C VAL A 59 -11.25 4.02 3.47
N LEU A 60 -11.29 2.70 3.41
CA LEU A 60 -10.24 1.90 2.80
C LEU A 60 -10.71 1.20 1.52
N HIS A 61 -9.82 1.20 0.54
CA HIS A 61 -9.88 0.29 -0.61
C HIS A 61 -8.66 -0.61 -0.57
N PHE A 62 -8.89 -1.91 -0.66
CA PHE A 62 -7.86 -2.93 -0.62
C PHE A 62 -8.29 -4.20 -1.34
N THR A 63 -7.28 -4.95 -1.75
CA THR A 63 -7.39 -6.34 -2.19
C THR A 63 -6.53 -7.20 -1.28
N VAL A 64 -6.97 -8.42 -1.00
CA VAL A 64 -6.19 -9.40 -0.24
C VAL A 64 -5.81 -10.52 -1.18
N HIS A 65 -4.52 -10.77 -1.23
CA HIS A 65 -3.94 -11.88 -1.98
C HIS A 65 -3.48 -12.93 -0.98
N ALA A 66 -3.77 -14.18 -1.28
CA ALA A 66 -3.24 -15.31 -0.53
C ALA A 66 -2.46 -16.24 -1.47
N PRO A 67 -1.39 -16.85 -0.97
CA PRO A 67 -0.66 -17.84 -1.73
C PRO A 67 -1.51 -19.08 -2.04
N SER A 68 -1.26 -19.71 -3.19
CA SER A 68 -1.89 -20.95 -3.62
C SER A 68 -0.96 -22.16 -3.43
N GLU A 69 -1.50 -23.38 -3.53
CA GLU A 69 -0.70 -24.61 -3.40
C GLU A 69 0.44 -24.71 -4.43
N ASP A 70 0.22 -24.17 -5.63
CA ASP A 70 1.21 -24.12 -6.69
C ASP A 70 2.28 -23.03 -6.48
N GLY A 71 2.23 -22.30 -5.36
CA GLY A 71 3.12 -21.19 -5.06
C GLY A 71 2.79 -19.90 -5.82
N GLY A 72 1.65 -19.83 -6.50
CA GLY A 72 1.13 -18.58 -7.05
C GLY A 72 0.45 -17.74 -5.98
N GLU A 73 -0.11 -16.59 -6.38
CA GLU A 73 -0.99 -15.78 -5.54
C GLU A 73 -2.37 -15.69 -6.17
N SER A 74 -3.41 -15.72 -5.34
CA SER A 74 -4.80 -15.56 -5.76
C SER A 74 -5.49 -14.50 -4.91
N VAL A 75 -6.36 -13.71 -5.54
CA VAL A 75 -7.20 -12.75 -4.84
C VAL A 75 -8.24 -13.52 -4.01
N VAL A 76 -8.21 -13.34 -2.70
CA VAL A 76 -9.20 -13.93 -1.77
C VAL A 76 -10.23 -12.91 -1.31
N TYR A 77 -9.93 -11.62 -1.41
CA TYR A 77 -10.87 -10.55 -1.11
C TYR A 77 -10.59 -9.31 -1.97
N ASP A 78 -11.66 -8.63 -2.37
CA ASP A 78 -11.60 -7.41 -3.16
C ASP A 78 -12.69 -6.46 -2.68
N SER A 79 -12.29 -5.41 -1.97
CA SER A 79 -13.19 -4.41 -1.42
C SER A 79 -14.03 -3.71 -2.49
N ALA A 80 -13.55 -3.59 -3.73
CA ALA A 80 -14.32 -2.96 -4.80
C ALA A 80 -15.56 -3.78 -5.19
N ARG A 81 -15.55 -5.09 -4.92
CA ARG A 81 -16.69 -5.99 -5.21
C ARG A 81 -17.70 -6.02 -4.08
N THR A 82 -17.25 -5.91 -2.83
CA THR A 82 -18.07 -6.05 -1.63
C THR A 82 -18.54 -4.71 -1.07
N ALA A 83 -17.71 -3.67 -1.17
CA ALA A 83 -17.95 -2.33 -0.64
C ALA A 83 -17.43 -1.28 -1.63
N ARG A 84 -18.22 -1.00 -2.69
CA ARG A 84 -17.84 -0.07 -3.77
C ARG A 84 -17.41 1.33 -3.31
N ALA A 85 -17.96 1.79 -2.18
CA ALA A 85 -17.62 3.09 -1.58
C ALA A 85 -16.42 3.03 -0.62
N GLY A 86 -15.81 1.85 -0.48
CA GLY A 86 -14.74 1.55 0.48
C GLY A 86 -15.28 1.00 1.79
N LEU A 87 -14.41 0.30 2.51
CA LEU A 87 -14.68 -0.19 3.86
C LEU A 87 -14.50 0.97 4.85
N ARG A 88 -15.55 1.29 5.60
CA ARG A 88 -15.52 2.32 6.65
C ARG A 88 -15.18 1.69 7.99
N LEU A 89 -14.23 2.29 8.70
CA LEU A 89 -13.85 1.85 10.04
C LEU A 89 -13.35 3.02 10.90
N THR A 90 -13.43 2.86 12.22
CA THR A 90 -12.90 3.80 13.21
C THR A 90 -11.69 3.17 13.88
N LEU A 91 -10.50 3.75 13.67
CA LEU A 91 -9.26 3.15 14.16
C LEU A 91 -9.27 3.00 15.69
N GLY A 92 -8.93 1.82 16.19
CA GLY A 92 -8.87 1.53 17.63
C GLY A 92 -10.21 1.19 18.29
N GLU A 93 -11.31 1.20 17.54
CA GLU A 93 -12.63 0.76 18.03
C GLU A 93 -13.07 -0.57 17.41
N THR A 94 -12.50 -0.96 16.26
CA THR A 94 -12.91 -2.15 15.52
C THR A 94 -12.09 -3.36 15.96
N PHE A 95 -12.77 -4.42 16.43
CA PHE A 95 -12.11 -5.69 16.81
C PHE A 95 -11.83 -6.62 15.62
N HIS A 96 -12.44 -6.35 14.46
CA HIS A 96 -12.17 -7.02 13.19
C HIS A 96 -11.22 -6.15 12.35
N ALA A 97 -10.58 -6.75 11.33
CA ALA A 97 -9.66 -6.07 10.43
C ALA A 97 -8.41 -5.46 11.08
N GLU A 98 -7.91 -6.05 12.17
CA GLU A 98 -6.73 -5.59 12.92
C GLU A 98 -5.50 -5.33 12.03
N VAL A 99 -5.29 -6.18 11.02
CA VAL A 99 -4.24 -6.01 10.00
C VAL A 99 -4.42 -4.70 9.22
N LEU A 100 -5.65 -4.37 8.83
CA LEU A 100 -5.96 -3.16 8.09
C LEU A 100 -5.77 -1.92 8.97
N GLU A 101 -6.26 -1.95 10.22
CA GLU A 101 -6.09 -0.82 11.14
C GLU A 101 -4.61 -0.48 11.34
N ARG A 102 -3.78 -1.48 11.60
CA ARG A 102 -2.34 -1.28 11.79
C ARG A 102 -1.63 -0.84 10.53
N ALA A 103 -2.08 -1.33 9.37
CA ALA A 103 -1.54 -0.90 8.10
C ALA A 103 -1.74 0.61 7.86
N VAL A 104 -2.87 1.16 8.29
CA VAL A 104 -3.24 2.55 7.98
C VAL A 104 -2.95 3.52 9.11
N LEU A 105 -2.68 3.05 10.32
CA LEU A 105 -2.29 3.91 11.43
C LEU A 105 -1.03 4.74 11.09
N GLY A 106 -1.10 6.04 11.33
CA GLY A 106 -0.05 7.01 11.00
C GLY A 106 0.07 7.31 9.50
N MET A 107 -0.91 6.91 8.68
CA MET A 107 -0.91 7.20 7.25
C MET A 107 -1.83 8.39 6.94
N PRO A 108 -1.40 9.35 6.10
CA PRO A 108 -2.27 10.42 5.66
C PRO A 108 -3.25 9.93 4.58
N PRO A 109 -4.43 10.57 4.43
CA PRO A 109 -5.41 10.25 3.39
C PRO A 109 -4.83 10.23 1.97
N GLY A 110 -5.26 9.26 1.17
CA GLY A 110 -4.75 9.04 -0.20
C GLY A 110 -3.39 8.33 -0.26
N SER A 111 -2.89 7.80 0.87
CA SER A 111 -1.72 6.93 0.86
C SER A 111 -2.04 5.56 0.26
N VAL A 112 -1.04 4.95 -0.37
CA VAL A 112 -1.09 3.56 -0.87
C VAL A 112 0.02 2.79 -0.19
N VAL A 113 -0.31 1.63 0.36
CA VAL A 113 0.62 0.77 1.09
C VAL A 113 0.45 -0.68 0.67
N ASP A 114 1.56 -1.39 0.61
CA ASP A 114 1.58 -2.85 0.52
C ASP A 114 1.81 -3.41 1.92
N VAL A 115 1.07 -4.47 2.25
CA VAL A 115 1.10 -5.10 3.57
C VAL A 115 1.32 -6.60 3.40
N ILE A 116 2.31 -7.13 4.09
CA ILE A 116 2.58 -8.55 4.17
C ILE A 116 2.29 -9.00 5.59
N CYS A 117 1.31 -9.89 5.75
CA CYS A 117 0.98 -10.53 7.02
C CYS A 117 1.36 -12.02 6.93
N THR A 118 2.23 -12.48 7.84
CA THR A 118 2.61 -13.89 7.95
C THR A 118 1.87 -14.62 9.07
N ASP A 119 1.14 -13.88 9.92
CA ASP A 119 0.29 -14.46 10.95
C ASP A 119 -1.10 -14.76 10.38
N THR A 120 -1.39 -16.05 10.22
CA THR A 120 -2.68 -16.51 9.67
C THR A 120 -3.86 -16.18 10.57
N GLY A 121 -3.65 -16.14 11.89
CA GLY A 121 -4.70 -15.79 12.85
C GLY A 121 -5.10 -14.34 12.70
N ALA A 122 -4.10 -13.43 12.69
CA ALA A 122 -4.33 -12.00 12.49
C ALA A 122 -4.83 -11.67 11.06
N ALA A 123 -4.44 -12.45 10.05
CA ALA A 123 -4.90 -12.28 8.67
C ALA A 123 -6.33 -12.79 8.41
N THR A 124 -6.93 -13.50 9.37
CA THR A 124 -8.31 -14.01 9.23
C THR A 124 -9.29 -12.95 9.71
N ASP A 125 -10.32 -12.68 8.91
CA ASP A 125 -11.43 -11.79 9.27
C ASP A 125 -12.75 -12.45 8.89
N ALA A 126 -13.49 -12.93 9.90
CA ALA A 126 -14.75 -13.62 9.69
C ALA A 126 -15.88 -12.68 9.22
N GLU A 127 -15.82 -11.40 9.58
CA GLU A 127 -16.84 -10.41 9.24
C GLU A 127 -16.72 -9.98 7.77
N LEU A 128 -15.48 -9.82 7.30
CA LEU A 128 -15.17 -9.56 5.89
C LEU A 128 -15.14 -10.84 5.04
N GLY A 129 -15.22 -12.03 5.66
CA GLY A 129 -15.10 -13.31 4.97
C GLY A 129 -13.70 -13.60 4.42
N ILE A 130 -12.67 -12.97 4.98
CA ILE A 130 -11.28 -13.17 4.62
C ILE A 130 -10.76 -14.38 5.39
N THR A 131 -10.54 -15.49 4.69
CA THR A 131 -9.96 -16.70 5.28
C THR A 131 -8.74 -17.11 4.46
N PRO A 132 -7.52 -17.06 5.04
CA PRO A 132 -6.33 -17.59 4.39
C PRO A 132 -6.52 -19.08 4.02
N PRO A 133 -6.09 -19.51 2.83
CA PRO A 133 -6.19 -20.91 2.43
C PRO A 133 -5.31 -21.79 3.31
N LYS A 134 -5.79 -22.99 3.62
CA LYS A 134 -4.96 -24.03 4.26
C LYS A 134 -3.99 -24.56 3.22
N LEU A 135 -2.70 -24.34 3.45
CA LEU A 135 -1.65 -24.80 2.55
C LEU A 135 -1.05 -26.12 3.05
N GLY A 136 -0.83 -27.06 2.13
CA GLY A 136 -0.06 -28.27 2.42
C GLY A 136 1.41 -27.94 2.79
N PRO A 137 2.11 -28.83 3.52
CA PRO A 137 3.50 -28.59 3.95
C PRO A 137 4.46 -28.22 2.80
N LYS A 138 4.29 -28.86 1.64
CA LYS A 138 5.09 -28.60 0.43
C LYS A 138 4.85 -27.20 -0.14
N ALA A 139 3.61 -26.72 -0.09
CA ALA A 139 3.27 -25.37 -0.53
C ALA A 139 3.90 -24.34 0.40
N ILE A 140 3.85 -24.56 1.73
CA ILE A 140 4.50 -23.71 2.73
C ILE A 140 6.01 -23.62 2.45
N GLU A 141 6.69 -24.75 2.25
CA GLU A 141 8.12 -24.76 1.92
C GLU A 141 8.43 -23.97 0.64
N LYS A 142 7.61 -24.14 -0.40
CA LYS A 142 7.74 -23.42 -1.67
C LYS A 142 7.55 -21.92 -1.51
N ILE A 143 6.53 -21.51 -0.75
CA ILE A 143 6.22 -20.10 -0.47
C ILE A 143 7.31 -19.49 0.40
N VAL A 144 7.79 -20.17 1.43
CA VAL A 144 8.89 -19.68 2.27
C VAL A 144 10.17 -19.56 1.45
N ALA A 145 10.46 -20.52 0.58
CA ALA A 145 11.61 -20.44 -0.32
C ALA A 145 11.48 -19.27 -1.32
N MET A 146 10.29 -19.08 -1.89
CA MET A 146 10.00 -17.95 -2.77
C MET A 146 10.07 -16.62 -2.03
N GLN A 147 9.45 -16.48 -0.87
CA GLN A 147 9.49 -15.28 -0.05
C GLN A 147 10.91 -14.98 0.40
N ARG A 148 11.73 -15.97 0.77
CA ARG A 148 13.15 -15.75 1.09
C ARG A 148 13.95 -15.30 -0.12
N ARG A 149 13.69 -15.90 -1.30
CA ARG A 149 14.33 -15.50 -2.56
C ARG A 149 13.91 -14.08 -2.95
N GLU A 150 12.61 -13.81 -2.99
CA GLU A 150 12.06 -12.50 -3.29
C GLU A 150 12.48 -11.46 -2.26
N PHE A 151 12.48 -11.75 -0.96
CA PHE A 151 12.91 -10.80 0.06
C PHE A 151 14.43 -10.54 -0.01
N GLY A 152 15.22 -11.56 -0.34
CA GLY A 152 16.66 -11.44 -0.60
C GLY A 152 16.97 -10.67 -1.88
N GLU A 153 16.22 -10.92 -2.96
CA GLU A 153 16.34 -10.23 -4.26
C GLU A 153 15.78 -8.80 -4.16
N ARG A 154 14.62 -8.56 -3.54
CA ARG A 154 13.97 -7.25 -3.38
C ARG A 154 14.72 -6.29 -2.45
N MET A 155 15.52 -6.79 -1.51
CA MET A 155 16.48 -5.95 -0.77
C MET A 155 17.69 -5.53 -1.63
N GLY A 156 17.96 -6.22 -2.75
CA GLY A 156 19.05 -5.91 -3.69
C GLY A 156 18.61 -5.27 -5.01
N SER A 157 17.37 -5.46 -5.44
CA SER A 157 16.80 -4.96 -6.69
C SER A 157 15.44 -4.33 -6.44
N SER A 158 15.40 -3.01 -6.63
CA SER A 158 14.22 -2.16 -6.69
C SER A 158 13.09 -2.82 -7.49
N PHE A 159 11.88 -2.82 -6.91
CA PHE A 159 10.70 -3.47 -7.44
C PHE A 159 10.31 -2.99 -8.86
N ILE A 160 9.83 -3.94 -9.66
CA ILE A 160 9.37 -3.86 -11.05
C ILE A 160 8.51 -2.60 -11.30
N PRO A 161 9.05 -1.58 -12.00
CA PRO A 161 8.39 -0.28 -12.23
C PRO A 161 6.98 -0.39 -12.85
N GLU A 162 6.74 -1.43 -13.66
CA GLU A 162 5.51 -1.61 -14.42
C GLU A 162 4.27 -1.81 -13.53
N ARG A 163 4.37 -2.65 -12.49
CA ARG A 163 3.26 -2.94 -11.56
C ARG A 163 2.88 -1.72 -10.72
N ASN A 164 3.88 -0.91 -10.36
CA ASN A 164 3.68 0.30 -9.56
C ASN A 164 3.00 1.41 -10.37
N GLN A 165 3.26 1.45 -11.68
CA GLN A 165 2.55 2.36 -12.57
C GLN A 165 1.07 1.99 -12.68
N GLU A 166 0.74 0.71 -12.80
CA GLU A 166 -0.66 0.23 -12.83
C GLU A 166 -1.42 0.62 -11.56
N ILE A 167 -0.85 0.36 -10.37
CA ILE A 167 -1.47 0.68 -9.08
C ILE A 167 -1.63 2.20 -8.91
N ALA A 168 -0.63 3.00 -9.30
CA ALA A 168 -0.71 4.46 -9.23
C ALA A 168 -1.76 5.04 -10.19
N GLU A 169 -1.91 4.45 -11.39
CA GLU A 169 -2.96 4.84 -12.33
C GLU A 169 -4.35 4.48 -11.82
N GLU A 170 -4.52 3.29 -11.23
CA GLU A 170 -5.78 2.87 -10.62
C GLU A 170 -6.19 3.80 -9.47
N ALA A 171 -5.25 4.12 -8.57
CA ALA A 171 -5.47 5.06 -7.47
C ALA A 171 -5.82 6.47 -7.96
N ARG A 172 -5.22 6.94 -9.07
CA ARG A 172 -5.56 8.24 -9.68
C ARG A 172 -6.93 8.26 -10.34
N ARG A 173 -7.38 7.15 -10.90
CA ARG A 173 -8.68 7.03 -11.58
C ARG A 173 -9.82 6.88 -10.58
N TRP A 174 -9.53 6.38 -9.38
CA TRP A 174 -10.52 6.26 -8.34
C TRP A 174 -11.02 7.64 -7.89
N LYS A 175 -12.35 7.78 -7.84
CA LYS A 175 -13.03 8.94 -7.25
C LYS A 175 -13.97 8.43 -6.17
N PRO A 176 -13.98 9.03 -4.97
CA PRO A 176 -14.98 8.70 -3.97
C PRO A 176 -16.38 9.01 -4.53
N PRO A 177 -17.39 8.17 -4.26
CA PRO A 177 -18.77 8.49 -4.61
C PRO A 177 -19.22 9.76 -3.86
N GLU A 178 -20.01 10.60 -4.53
CA GLU A 178 -20.61 11.79 -3.93
C GLU A 178 -21.56 11.36 -2.80
N THR A 179 -21.34 11.92 -1.60
CA THR A 179 -22.19 11.76 -0.42
C THR A 179 -23.49 12.51 -0.53
#